data_AF-A0A9X2JEP4-F1
#
_entry.id   AF-A0A9X2JEP4-F1
#
_cell.length_a   1.000
_cell.length_b   1.000
_cell.length_c   1.000
_cell.angle_alpha   90.00
_cell.angle_beta   90.00
_cell.angle_gamma   90.00
#
_symmetry.space_group_name_H-M   'P 1'
#
loop_
_entity.id
_entity.type
_entity.pdbx_description
1 polymer ?
#
loop_
_entity_poly.entity_id
_entity_poly.type
_entity_poly.pdbx_seq_one_letter_code
_entity_poly.pdbx_strand_id
1 'polypeptide(L)'
;MKLIRYLSAVIILYSILIFGGCYKAKRHEIKLPETVYITSLLSKGKDNFILSNVKWDNYSQNHYVLNIDLKNIPIKLKENNLSSVYLMKKLEDNTFSRYKLDDNLFDFEFREDQLVVYCNIVKETKMEGDILSFEVNP
;
A
#
# COMPACT_ATOMS: atom_id res chain seq x y z
N MET A 1 -14.94 -22.92 59.70
CA MET A 1 -14.62 -23.01 58.25
C MET A 1 -15.15 -21.77 57.50
N LYS A 2 -14.43 -20.63 57.52
CA LYS A 2 -14.84 -19.40 56.80
C LYS A 2 -13.69 -18.66 56.09
N LEU A 3 -12.46 -19.19 56.09
CA LEU A 3 -11.29 -18.50 55.51
C LEU A 3 -11.04 -18.79 54.01
N ILE A 4 -11.66 -19.82 53.43
CA ILE A 4 -11.29 -20.31 52.08
C ILE A 4 -11.92 -19.46 50.95
N ARG A 5 -12.96 -18.66 51.25
CA ARG A 5 -13.68 -17.87 50.25
C ARG A 5 -12.95 -16.61 49.79
N TYR A 6 -12.04 -16.06 50.59
CA TYR A 6 -11.30 -14.84 50.22
C TYR A 6 -10.09 -15.13 49.33
N LEU A 7 -9.40 -16.25 49.53
CA LEU A 7 -8.25 -16.64 48.72
C LEU A 7 -8.61 -16.95 47.25
N SER A 8 -9.77 -17.56 47.02
CA SER A 8 -10.25 -17.88 45.67
C SER A 8 -10.60 -16.63 44.86
N ALA A 9 -11.13 -15.58 45.51
CA ALA A 9 -11.44 -14.31 44.86
C ALA A 9 -10.18 -13.54 44.41
N VAL A 10 -9.09 -13.60 45.19
CA VAL A 10 -7.82 -12.92 44.88
C VAL A 10 -7.13 -13.54 43.65
N ILE A 11 -7.21 -14.88 43.50
CA ILE A 11 -6.58 -15.60 42.39
C ILE A 11 -7.31 -15.31 41.06
N ILE A 12 -8.65 -15.21 41.09
CA ILE A 12 -9.45 -14.89 39.89
C ILE A 12 -9.17 -13.45 39.42
N LEU A 13 -8.99 -12.50 40.35
CA LEU A 13 -8.70 -11.10 40.00
C LEU A 13 -7.33 -10.93 39.32
N TYR A 14 -6.31 -11.69 39.74
CA TYR A 14 -4.99 -11.67 39.10
C TYR A 14 -4.99 -12.31 37.71
N SER A 15 -5.84 -13.32 37.50
CA SER A 15 -5.95 -14.00 36.20
C SER A 15 -6.50 -13.07 35.11
N ILE A 16 -7.41 -12.16 35.47
CA ILE A 16 -8.02 -11.20 34.54
C ILE A 16 -7.03 -10.10 34.12
N LEU A 17 -6.10 -9.70 35.00
CA LEU A 17 -5.07 -8.71 34.67
C LEU A 17 -3.96 -9.25 33.76
N ILE A 18 -3.69 -10.56 33.79
CA ILE A 18 -2.66 -11.18 32.94
C ILE A 18 -3.19 -11.47 31.52
N PHE A 19 -4.49 -11.78 31.37
CA PHE A 19 -5.13 -11.98 30.06
C PHE A 19 -5.71 -10.69 29.45
N GLY A 20 -5.84 -9.60 30.21
CA GLY A 20 -6.26 -8.28 29.72
C GLY A 20 -5.18 -7.52 28.94
N GLY A 21 -3.95 -8.03 28.92
CA GLY A 21 -2.90 -7.63 27.99
C GLY A 21 -3.18 -8.13 26.58
N CYS A 22 -4.41 -7.97 26.08
CA CYS A 22 -4.72 -8.07 24.66
C CYS A 22 -3.75 -7.13 23.95
N TYR A 23 -2.80 -7.74 23.24
CA TYR A 23 -1.94 -7.10 22.27
C TYR A 23 -2.74 -6.00 21.58
N LYS A 24 -2.39 -4.73 21.89
CA LYS A 24 -2.79 -3.60 21.06
C LYS A 24 -2.16 -3.89 19.71
N ALA A 25 -2.92 -4.51 18.81
CA ALA A 25 -2.54 -4.60 17.41
C ALA A 25 -2.25 -3.16 17.00
N LYS A 26 -0.97 -2.84 16.76
CA LYS A 26 -0.58 -1.53 16.24
C LYS A 26 -1.39 -1.36 14.96
N ARG A 27 -2.38 -0.46 14.97
CA ARG A 27 -3.23 -0.21 13.80
C ARG A 27 -2.30 0.33 12.72
N HIS A 28 -2.24 -0.40 11.60
CA HIS A 28 -1.63 0.12 10.39
C HIS A 28 -2.58 1.16 9.80
N GLU A 29 -2.13 2.39 9.65
CA GLU A 29 -2.85 3.45 8.92
C GLU A 29 -2.29 3.45 7.51
N ILE A 30 -2.84 2.58 6.66
CA ILE A 30 -2.40 2.43 5.28
C ILE A 30 -3.60 2.58 4.37
N LYS A 31 -3.50 3.57 3.48
CA LYS A 31 -4.46 3.79 2.39
C LYS A 31 -3.77 3.39 1.10
N LEU A 32 -4.21 2.28 0.51
CA LEU A 32 -3.71 1.84 -0.78
C LEU A 32 -4.17 2.81 -1.89
N PRO A 33 -3.34 3.11 -2.90
CA PRO A 33 -3.69 4.04 -3.97
C PRO A 33 -4.86 3.49 -4.80
N GLU A 34 -5.86 4.33 -5.03
CA GLU A 34 -7.05 3.96 -5.83
C GLU A 34 -6.90 4.37 -7.30
N THR A 35 -5.86 5.13 -7.62
CA THR A 35 -5.57 5.61 -8.97
C THR A 35 -4.13 5.33 -9.34
N VAL A 36 -3.92 4.92 -10.59
CA VAL A 36 -2.61 4.80 -11.23
C VAL A 36 -2.50 5.85 -12.33
N TYR A 37 -1.39 6.57 -12.34
CA TYR A 37 -1.08 7.59 -13.34
C TYR A 37 0.19 7.19 -14.09
N ILE A 38 0.11 6.99 -15.40
CA ILE A 38 1.24 6.58 -16.23
C ILE A 38 1.54 7.71 -17.21
N THR A 39 2.79 8.16 -17.26
CA THR A 39 3.22 9.24 -18.14
C THR A 39 4.46 8.86 -18.94
N SER A 40 4.49 9.26 -20.21
CA SER A 40 5.68 9.17 -21.04
C SER A 40 6.71 10.25 -20.69
N LEU A 41 7.97 9.85 -20.57
CA LEU A 41 9.11 10.77 -20.41
C LEU A 41 9.36 11.66 -21.63
N LEU A 42 9.16 11.12 -22.84
CA LEU A 42 9.48 11.81 -24.09
C LEU A 42 8.42 12.83 -24.49
N SER A 43 7.18 12.61 -24.06
CA SER A 43 6.02 13.40 -24.44
C SER A 43 5.34 14.04 -23.24
N LYS A 44 6.11 14.56 -22.27
CA LYS A 44 5.65 15.24 -21.04
C LYS A 44 4.32 15.99 -21.25
N GLY A 45 3.20 15.34 -20.89
CA GLY A 45 1.86 15.92 -20.97
C GLY A 45 0.95 15.47 -22.12
N LYS A 46 1.47 14.82 -23.17
CA LYS A 46 0.71 14.46 -24.38
C LYS A 46 0.21 13.01 -24.36
N ASP A 47 0.94 12.10 -23.71
CA ASP A 47 0.60 10.68 -23.60
C ASP A 47 0.51 10.28 -22.12
N ASN A 48 -0.44 10.89 -21.40
CA ASN A 48 -0.74 10.56 -20.02
C ASN A 48 -1.93 9.61 -19.97
N PHE A 49 -1.85 8.61 -19.11
CA PHE A 49 -2.90 7.62 -18.93
C PHE A 49 -3.28 7.51 -17.46
N ILE A 50 -4.59 7.46 -17.19
CA ILE A 50 -5.14 7.39 -15.84
C ILE A 50 -5.99 6.14 -15.72
N LEU A 51 -5.65 5.30 -14.76
CA LEU A 51 -6.44 4.17 -14.32
C LEU A 51 -7.04 4.52 -12.96
N SER A 52 -8.35 4.69 -12.89
CA SER A 52 -9.06 4.99 -11.64
C SER A 52 -9.77 3.76 -11.11
N ASN A 53 -10.02 3.73 -9.80
CA ASN A 53 -10.66 2.62 -9.09
C ASN A 53 -9.89 1.30 -9.24
N VAL A 54 -8.56 1.37 -9.19
CA VAL A 54 -7.72 0.17 -9.25
C VAL A 54 -7.98 -0.71 -8.04
N LYS A 55 -7.99 -2.03 -8.25
CA LYS A 55 -8.23 -3.00 -7.19
C LYS A 55 -6.93 -3.65 -6.78
N TRP A 56 -6.69 -3.67 -5.47
CA TRP A 56 -5.58 -4.38 -4.86
C TRP A 56 -6.07 -5.73 -4.35
N ASP A 57 -5.45 -6.80 -4.82
CA ASP A 57 -5.69 -8.14 -4.33
C ASP A 57 -4.86 -8.38 -3.07
N ASN A 58 -5.49 -8.91 -2.03
CA ASN A 58 -4.79 -9.29 -0.80
C ASN A 58 -4.22 -10.71 -0.97
N TYR A 59 -2.93 -10.80 -1.32
CA TYR A 59 -2.26 -12.06 -1.60
C TYR A 59 -1.91 -12.83 -0.32
N SER A 60 -1.48 -12.12 0.73
CA SER A 60 -1.27 -12.69 2.07
C SER A 60 -1.32 -11.57 3.11
N GLN A 61 -1.34 -11.91 4.40
CA GLN A 61 -1.42 -10.90 5.47
C GLN A 61 -0.39 -9.79 5.25
N ASN A 62 -0.86 -8.54 5.10
CA ASN A 62 -0.04 -7.34 4.86
C ASN A 62 0.71 -7.28 3.52
N HIS A 63 0.36 -8.12 2.55
CA HIS A 63 0.95 -8.13 1.21
C HIS A 63 -0.14 -8.00 0.16
N TYR A 64 -0.09 -6.90 -0.58
CA TYR A 64 -1.10 -6.56 -1.58
C TYR A 64 -0.48 -6.56 -2.97
N VAL A 65 -1.27 -6.94 -3.96
CA VAL A 65 -0.84 -7.02 -5.36
C VAL A 65 -1.79 -6.22 -6.21
N LEU A 66 -1.25 -5.37 -7.07
CA LEU A 66 -1.99 -4.66 -8.10
C LEU A 66 -1.45 -5.09 -9.46
N ASN A 67 -2.33 -5.65 -10.30
CA ASN A 67 -2.01 -6.03 -11.66
C ASN A 67 -2.50 -4.94 -12.63
N ILE A 68 -1.59 -4.39 -13.42
CA ILE A 68 -1.86 -3.35 -14.41
C ILE A 68 -1.66 -3.93 -15.81
N ASP A 69 -2.72 -3.96 -16.61
CA ASP A 69 -2.67 -4.36 -18.02
C ASP A 69 -2.09 -3.21 -18.87
N LEU A 70 -0.94 -3.46 -19.51
CA LEU A 70 -0.23 -2.54 -20.38
C LEU A 70 -0.56 -2.79 -21.86
N LYS A 71 -1.30 -3.84 -22.21
CA LYS A 71 -1.65 -4.13 -23.60
C LYS A 71 -2.48 -3.02 -24.25
N ASN A 72 -3.34 -2.41 -23.44
CA ASN A 72 -4.32 -1.42 -23.88
C ASN A 72 -3.91 0.02 -23.54
N ILE A 73 -2.73 0.25 -22.97
CA ILE A 73 -2.26 1.62 -22.73
C ILE A 73 -1.71 2.20 -24.04
N PRO A 74 -1.97 3.48 -24.34
CA PRO A 74 -1.52 4.12 -25.58
C PRO A 74 0.00 4.36 -25.63
N ILE A 75 0.73 3.94 -24.60
CA ILE A 75 2.17 4.11 -24.46
C ILE A 75 2.84 2.76 -24.76
N LYS A 76 3.49 2.64 -25.92
CA LYS A 76 4.32 1.46 -26.22
C LYS A 76 5.61 1.54 -25.42
N LEU A 77 5.83 0.61 -24.51
CA LEU A 77 7.08 0.52 -23.75
C LEU A 77 8.18 -0.02 -24.66
N LYS A 78 9.31 0.69 -24.77
CA LYS A 78 10.50 0.17 -25.47
C LYS A 78 11.30 -0.81 -24.62
N GLU A 79 11.30 -0.57 -23.31
CA GLU A 79 12.00 -1.38 -22.33
C GLU A 79 11.07 -1.62 -21.13
N ASN A 80 11.20 -2.79 -20.50
CA ASN A 80 10.51 -3.13 -19.26
C ASN A 80 11.18 -2.44 -18.07
N ASN A 81 11.21 -1.09 -18.10
CA ASN A 81 11.89 -0.27 -17.12
C ASN A 81 11.01 0.92 -16.71
N LEU A 82 10.89 1.13 -15.40
CA LEU A 82 10.26 2.30 -14.81
C LEU A 82 11.34 3.33 -14.51
N SER A 83 11.28 4.49 -15.16
CA SER A 83 12.31 5.52 -14.98
C SER A 83 12.16 6.25 -13.64
N SER A 84 10.92 6.52 -13.26
CA SER A 84 10.58 7.14 -11.98
C SER A 84 9.26 6.59 -11.48
N VAL A 85 9.15 6.37 -10.17
CA VAL A 85 7.90 6.00 -9.52
C VAL A 85 7.68 6.91 -8.32
N TYR A 86 6.45 7.40 -8.15
CA TYR A 86 6.07 8.30 -7.07
C TYR A 86 4.75 7.88 -6.44
N LEU A 87 4.64 8.11 -5.13
CA LEU A 87 3.35 8.11 -4.46
C LEU A 87 2.87 9.56 -4.36
N MET A 88 1.63 9.83 -4.76
CA MET A 88 1.06 11.17 -4.77
C MET A 88 -0.18 11.23 -3.87
N LYS A 89 -0.26 12.27 -3.05
CA LYS A 89 -1.42 12.56 -2.22
C LYS A 89 -2.17 13.76 -2.80
N LYS A 90 -3.49 13.65 -2.91
CA LYS A 90 -4.36 14.75 -3.33
C LYS A 90 -4.48 15.75 -2.17
N LEU A 91 -4.27 17.02 -2.48
CA LEU A 91 -4.47 18.14 -1.57
C LEU A 91 -5.83 18.81 -1.87
N GLU A 92 -6.30 19.64 -0.94
CA GLU A 92 -7.63 20.27 -0.99
C GLU A 92 -7.88 21.08 -2.28
N ASP A 93 -6.83 21.68 -2.87
CA ASP A 93 -6.90 22.54 -4.05
C ASP A 93 -6.68 21.82 -5.40
N ASN A 94 -6.93 20.50 -5.48
CA ASN A 94 -6.59 19.66 -6.65
C ASN A 94 -5.10 19.69 -7.03
N THR A 95 -4.24 20.12 -6.11
CA THR A 95 -2.80 19.98 -6.22
C THR A 95 -2.38 18.62 -5.67
N PHE A 96 -1.21 18.13 -6.08
CA PHE A 96 -0.68 16.85 -5.63
C PHE A 96 0.69 17.03 -5.01
N SER A 97 0.89 16.54 -3.79
CA SER A 97 2.23 16.38 -3.23
C SER A 97 2.82 15.06 -3.71
N ARG A 98 4.05 15.11 -4.23
CA ARG A 98 4.81 13.92 -4.65
C ARG A 98 5.71 13.48 -3.52
N TYR A 99 5.66 12.19 -3.20
CA TYR A 99 6.56 11.55 -2.26
C TYR A 99 7.37 10.49 -3.00
N LYS A 100 8.67 10.42 -2.69
CA LYS A 100 9.48 9.29 -3.14
C LYS A 100 8.96 8.03 -2.46
N LEU A 101 8.81 6.96 -3.23
CA LEU A 101 8.45 5.65 -2.68
C LEU A 101 9.57 5.12 -1.78
N ASP A 102 9.17 4.42 -0.72
CA ASP A 102 10.08 3.60 0.07
C ASP A 102 10.26 2.28 -0.69
N ASP A 103 11.50 2.04 -1.14
CA ASP A 103 11.88 0.86 -1.93
C ASP A 103 11.65 -0.46 -1.15
N ASN A 104 11.45 -0.42 0.18
CA ASN A 104 11.11 -1.60 0.97
C ASN A 104 9.60 -1.88 1.02
N LEU A 105 8.78 -0.88 0.70
CA LEU A 105 7.31 -0.96 0.76
C LEU A 105 6.71 -1.39 -0.57
N PHE A 106 7.34 -1.03 -1.69
CA PHE A 106 6.84 -1.36 -3.03
C PHE A 106 7.88 -2.07 -3.86
N ASP A 107 7.44 -3.13 -4.54
CA ASP A 107 8.22 -3.86 -5.53
C ASP A 107 7.45 -3.92 -6.85
N PHE A 108 8.18 -4.03 -7.96
CA PHE A 108 7.64 -3.89 -9.31
C PHE A 108 8.18 -4.99 -10.22
N GLU A 109 7.29 -5.70 -10.89
CA GLU A 109 7.63 -6.80 -11.79
C GLU A 109 6.91 -6.64 -13.12
N PHE A 110 7.66 -6.63 -14.22
CA PHE A 110 7.09 -6.68 -15.57
C PHE A 110 6.88 -8.13 -16.01
N ARG A 111 5.66 -8.46 -16.44
CA ARG A 111 5.29 -9.76 -16.99
C ARG A 111 4.64 -9.57 -18.34
N GLU A 112 5.42 -9.76 -19.42
CA GLU A 112 4.95 -9.56 -20.80
C GLU A 112 4.28 -8.19 -20.97
N ASP A 113 2.94 -8.17 -21.10
CA ASP A 113 2.11 -6.97 -21.25
C ASP A 113 1.52 -6.47 -19.91
N GLN A 114 2.07 -6.87 -18.77
CA GLN A 114 1.56 -6.51 -17.44
C GLN A 114 2.65 -5.91 -16.55
N LEU A 115 2.26 -4.93 -15.74
CA LEU A 115 3.05 -4.46 -14.61
C LEU A 115 2.37 -4.93 -13.32
N VAL A 116 3.07 -5.75 -12.56
CA VAL A 116 2.65 -6.22 -11.24
C VAL A 116 3.31 -5.33 -10.19
N VAL A 117 2.50 -4.74 -9.32
CA VAL A 117 2.94 -3.91 -8.21
C VAL A 117 2.66 -4.65 -6.91
N TYR A 118 3.70 -4.92 -6.14
CA TYR A 118 3.58 -5.48 -4.81
C TYR A 118 3.68 -4.36 -3.77
N CYS A 119 2.80 -4.38 -2.77
CA CYS A 119 2.89 -3.52 -1.60
C CYS A 119 3.07 -4.39 -0.35
N ASN A 120 4.24 -4.30 0.26
CA ASN A 120 4.70 -5.15 1.37
C ASN A 120 4.74 -4.34 2.66
N ILE A 121 3.69 -4.44 3.46
CA ILE A 121 3.55 -3.64 4.68
C ILE A 121 4.37 -4.27 5.80
N VAL A 122 5.48 -3.63 6.15
CA VAL A 122 6.30 -3.99 7.30
C VAL A 122 5.69 -3.39 8.59
N LYS A 123 6.03 -3.95 9.75
CA LYS A 123 5.53 -3.45 11.04
C LYS A 123 5.87 -1.97 11.21
N GLU A 124 4.87 -1.17 11.59
CA GLU A 124 4.95 0.28 11.87
C GLU A 124 5.05 1.21 10.66
N THR A 125 4.65 0.76 9.47
CA THR A 125 4.51 1.64 8.31
C THR A 125 3.24 2.48 8.38
N LYS A 126 3.37 3.79 8.15
CA LYS A 126 2.26 4.71 7.83
C LYS A 126 2.41 5.14 6.38
N MET A 127 1.36 4.94 5.58
CA MET A 127 1.37 5.35 4.19
C MET A 127 -0.01 5.87 3.80
N GLU A 128 -0.03 7.09 3.26
CA GLU A 128 -1.24 7.69 2.73
C GLU A 128 -0.91 8.29 1.37
N GLY A 129 -1.37 7.62 0.32
CA GLY A 129 -1.26 8.13 -1.04
C GLY A 129 -2.48 7.70 -1.84
N ASP A 130 -3.00 8.65 -2.61
CA ASP A 130 -4.22 8.46 -3.40
C ASP A 130 -3.88 7.91 -4.80
N ILE A 131 -2.69 8.26 -5.29
CA ILE A 131 -2.26 8.00 -6.66
C ILE A 131 -0.86 7.39 -6.67
N LEU A 132 -0.70 6.30 -7.41
CA LEU A 132 0.61 5.73 -7.76
C LEU A 132 0.99 6.22 -9.17
N SER A 133 2.09 6.96 -9.29
CA SER A 133 2.52 7.59 -10.54
C SER A 133 3.77 6.94 -11.10
N PHE A 134 3.76 6.64 -12.39
CA PHE A 134 4.84 6.02 -13.13
C PHE A 134 5.30 6.91 -14.29
N GLU A 135 6.61 7.05 -14.44
CA GLU A 135 7.23 7.57 -15.66
C GLU A 135 7.85 6.42 -16.44
N VAL A 136 7.40 6.28 -17.69
CA VAL A 136 7.84 5.23 -18.60
C VAL A 136 8.54 5.83 -19.81
N ASN A 137 9.47 5.08 -20.37
CA ASN A 137 10.17 5.46 -21.59
C ASN A 137 9.56 4.72 -22.80
N PRO A 138 8.88 5.42 -23.72
CA PRO A 138 8.33 4.79 -24.92
C PRO A 138 9.36 4.61 -26.03
#